data_AF-K9RG79-F1
#
_entry.id   AF-K9RG79-F1
#
_cell.length_a   1.000
_cell.length_b   1.000
_cell.length_c   1.000
_cell.angle_alpha   90.00
_cell.angle_beta   90.00
_cell.angle_gamma   90.00
#
_symmetry.space_group_name_H-M   'P 1'
#
loop_
_entity.id
_entity.type
_entity.pdbx_description
1 polymer ?
#
loop_
_entity_poly.entity_id
_entity_poly.type
_entity_poly.pdbx_seq_one_letter_code
_entity_poly.pdbx_strand_id
1 'polypeptide(L)'
;MFVNTIKSVVFGSMLMLSTASVALAQPSLPAPEFQIKPASKFTCAPHTRTYIVKSLTNAKGKGIRCVKFANGSRRNRLPRIAWYGEGNWSGRTYRHVGQAFYRGRNLIGFASDMHGNGEYFNGNFNGNLKLQFVSGSKIRVTGAWNEEWIPVKSTSYKPLPRPKTCGNYFDQYKVSDLTGKRRGSGLRCVLRVGRKNTTWFGNGNWGRSTYSHIGTRGYKGYGASDICDTPFGPICNKFAFGSLKLTPAGSGFNVTGAWSEKWRK
;
A
#
# COMPACT_ATOMS: atom_id res chain seq x y z
N MET A 1 14.86 -4.75 76.37
CA MET A 1 13.46 -5.01 76.74
C MET A 1 12.57 -4.09 75.89
N PHE A 2 11.60 -4.67 75.18
CA PHE A 2 10.45 -4.07 74.45
C PHE A 2 10.76 -3.14 73.25
N VAL A 3 10.53 -3.50 71.96
CA VAL A 3 9.33 -3.93 71.18
C VAL A 3 8.56 -2.74 70.54
N ASN A 4 8.52 -2.78 69.18
CA ASN A 4 7.55 -2.20 68.20
C ASN A 4 7.45 -0.65 68.08
N THR A 5 7.17 -0.02 66.92
CA THR A 5 6.35 -0.44 65.77
C THR A 5 6.65 0.41 64.52
N ILE A 6 6.50 -0.20 63.35
CA ILE A 6 6.51 0.36 61.98
C ILE A 6 5.32 1.31 61.74
N LYS A 7 5.52 2.43 61.02
CA LYS A 7 4.59 2.90 59.97
C LYS A 7 5.34 3.65 58.85
N SER A 8 5.41 3.01 57.69
CA SER A 8 5.76 3.60 56.40
C SER A 8 4.64 4.52 55.89
N VAL A 9 5.00 5.63 55.24
CA VAL A 9 4.21 6.21 54.16
C VAL A 9 5.17 6.62 53.04
N VAL A 10 5.21 5.80 52.00
CA VAL A 10 5.82 6.13 50.70
C VAL A 10 4.73 6.83 49.89
N PHE A 11 4.83 8.15 49.71
CA PHE A 11 4.02 8.82 48.69
C PHE A 11 4.69 8.64 47.34
N GLY A 12 4.16 7.67 46.59
CA GLY A 12 4.41 7.53 45.17
C GLY A 12 3.84 8.74 44.43
N SER A 13 4.61 9.26 43.48
CA SER A 13 4.12 10.14 42.44
C SER A 13 4.58 9.57 41.12
N MET A 14 3.81 8.60 40.62
CA MET A 14 3.94 8.11 39.26
C MET A 14 3.46 9.21 38.33
N LEU A 15 4.31 9.55 37.37
CA LEU A 15 3.95 10.27 36.14
C LEU A 15 2.69 9.69 35.51
N MET A 16 1.89 10.56 34.87
CA MET A 16 1.46 10.38 33.47
C MET A 16 0.89 11.71 32.97
N LEU A 17 1.71 12.53 32.30
CA LEU A 17 1.17 13.49 31.35
C LEU A 17 0.61 12.70 30.16
N SER A 18 -0.70 12.53 30.12
CA SER A 18 -1.39 12.00 28.95
C SER A 18 -1.47 13.10 27.89
N THR A 19 -0.47 13.17 27.01
CA THR A 19 -0.68 13.85 25.72
C THR A 19 -1.52 12.94 24.85
N ALA A 20 -2.84 12.92 25.09
CA ALA A 20 -3.81 12.37 24.17
C ALA A 20 -3.84 13.25 22.92
N SER A 21 -3.01 12.93 21.93
CA SER A 21 -3.23 13.42 20.57
C SER A 21 -4.49 12.75 20.05
N VAL A 22 -5.64 13.42 20.21
CA VAL A 22 -6.88 13.03 19.55
C VAL A 22 -6.72 13.37 18.06
N ALA A 23 -6.08 12.49 17.30
CA ALA A 23 -6.19 12.50 15.85
C ALA A 23 -7.56 11.90 15.49
N LEU A 24 -8.59 12.73 15.44
CA LEU A 24 -9.86 12.40 14.77
C LEU A 24 -9.56 12.13 13.29
N ALA A 25 -9.40 10.87 12.91
CA ALA A 25 -9.43 10.46 11.52
C ALA A 25 -10.90 10.31 11.07
N GLN A 26 -11.48 11.44 10.65
CA GLN A 26 -12.53 11.56 9.62
C GLN A 26 -13.99 11.18 9.97
N PRO A 27 -14.98 11.82 9.29
CA PRO A 27 -16.08 12.53 9.94
C PRO A 27 -17.31 11.68 10.21
N SER A 28 -17.97 11.96 11.35
CA SER A 28 -19.36 11.58 11.63
C SER A 28 -20.29 12.70 11.17
N LEU A 29 -20.79 12.65 9.93
CA LEU A 29 -22.01 13.30 9.41
C LEU A 29 -22.19 12.81 7.95
N PRO A 30 -23.43 12.67 7.43
CA PRO A 30 -23.65 12.31 6.03
C PRO A 30 -23.06 13.41 5.13
N ALA A 31 -22.05 13.06 4.35
CA ALA A 31 -21.45 13.97 3.38
C ALA A 31 -22.54 14.47 2.40
N PRO A 32 -22.59 15.77 2.07
CA PRO A 32 -23.34 16.22 0.91
C PRO A 32 -22.85 15.45 -0.32
N GLU A 33 -23.76 15.13 -1.22
CA GLU A 33 -23.47 14.40 -2.46
C GLU A 33 -22.63 15.31 -3.38
N PHE A 34 -21.32 15.37 -3.12
CA PHE A 34 -20.36 16.04 -3.97
C PHE A 34 -20.28 15.27 -5.29
N GLN A 35 -20.97 15.76 -6.31
CA GLN A 35 -20.70 15.37 -7.70
C GLN A 35 -19.30 15.87 -8.06
N ILE A 36 -18.27 15.05 -7.79
CA ILE A 36 -16.93 15.30 -8.28
C ILE A 36 -16.96 15.06 -9.78
N LYS A 37 -16.94 16.16 -10.55
CA LYS A 37 -16.69 16.15 -11.99
C LYS A 37 -15.42 15.32 -12.22
N PRO A 38 -15.45 14.24 -13.04
CA PRO A 38 -14.29 13.38 -13.23
C PRO A 38 -13.09 14.22 -13.64
N ALA A 39 -11.97 14.10 -12.90
CA ALA A 39 -10.74 14.72 -13.33
C ALA A 39 -10.42 14.20 -14.74
N SER A 40 -10.25 15.10 -15.71
CA SER A 40 -9.89 14.73 -17.09
C SER A 40 -8.49 14.11 -17.19
N LYS A 41 -7.75 14.06 -16.08
CA LYS A 41 -6.38 13.53 -15.97
C LYS A 41 -6.24 12.71 -14.68
N PHE A 42 -5.85 11.45 -14.83
CA PHE A 42 -5.55 10.50 -13.78
C PHE A 42 -4.29 10.88 -12.99
N THR A 43 -4.31 10.68 -11.67
CA THR A 43 -3.11 10.72 -10.82
C THR A 43 -3.17 9.79 -9.62
N CYS A 44 -2.03 9.25 -9.21
CA CYS A 44 -1.87 8.54 -7.94
C CYS A 44 -1.49 9.47 -6.76
N ALA A 45 -1.30 10.76 -7.04
CA ALA A 45 -0.94 11.80 -6.09
C ALA A 45 -2.04 12.01 -5.03
N PRO A 46 -1.73 12.67 -3.90
CA PRO A 46 -0.46 13.29 -3.51
C PRO A 46 0.45 12.37 -2.70
N HIS A 47 -0.01 11.17 -2.33
CA HIS A 47 0.66 10.31 -1.36
C HIS A 47 1.45 9.15 -1.99
N THR A 48 1.33 8.99 -3.30
CA THR A 48 2.23 8.19 -4.13
C THR A 48 2.68 9.01 -5.33
N ARG A 49 3.76 8.58 -5.99
CA ARG A 49 4.22 9.22 -7.24
C ARG A 49 3.61 8.50 -8.44
N THR A 50 3.05 9.29 -9.35
CA THR A 50 2.50 8.81 -10.62
C THR A 50 3.61 8.68 -11.66
N TYR A 51 3.72 7.51 -12.25
CA TYR A 51 4.60 7.27 -13.40
C TYR A 51 3.78 6.73 -14.57
N ILE A 52 4.11 7.16 -15.78
CA ILE A 52 3.70 6.47 -17.02
C ILE A 52 4.79 5.48 -17.42
N VAL A 53 4.39 4.44 -18.13
CA VAL A 53 5.29 3.37 -18.58
C VAL A 53 5.58 3.53 -20.07
N LYS A 54 6.86 3.54 -20.43
CA LYS A 54 7.35 3.48 -21.81
C LYS A 54 8.10 2.17 -22.01
N SER A 55 7.79 1.44 -23.09
CA SER A 55 8.57 0.24 -23.46
C SER A 55 9.98 0.64 -23.89
N LEU A 56 10.98 -0.15 -23.50
CA LEU A 56 12.35 -0.04 -23.99
C LEU A 56 12.61 -0.86 -25.26
N THR A 57 11.67 -1.73 -25.63
CA THR A 57 11.72 -2.56 -26.85
C THR A 57 10.75 -2.07 -27.92
N ASN A 58 10.23 -0.85 -27.78
CA ASN A 58 9.20 -0.26 -28.66
C ASN A 58 7.90 -1.09 -28.76
N ALA A 59 7.63 -1.97 -27.79
CA ALA A 59 6.35 -2.65 -27.71
C ALA A 59 5.21 -1.63 -27.54
N LYS A 60 4.13 -1.80 -28.32
CA LYS A 60 2.95 -0.94 -28.24
C LYS A 60 2.23 -1.19 -26.92
N GLY A 61 2.06 -0.14 -26.13
CA GLY A 61 1.26 -0.20 -24.92
C GLY A 61 1.37 1.05 -24.06
N LYS A 62 0.60 1.04 -22.97
CA LYS A 62 0.53 2.12 -22.00
C LYS A 62 0.28 1.54 -20.61
N GLY A 63 0.74 2.23 -19.59
CA GLY A 63 0.45 1.84 -18.22
C GLY A 63 0.85 2.91 -17.24
N ILE A 64 0.41 2.71 -16.01
CA ILE A 64 0.74 3.56 -14.87
C ILE A 64 1.47 2.78 -13.79
N ARG A 65 2.24 3.48 -12.97
CA ARG A 65 2.74 2.98 -11.69
C ARG A 65 2.43 4.02 -10.62
N CYS A 66 1.75 3.59 -9.58
CA CYS A 66 1.58 4.35 -8.35
C CYS A 66 2.65 3.88 -7.37
N VAL A 67 3.70 4.70 -7.19
CA VAL A 67 4.90 4.30 -6.45
C VAL A 67 4.93 4.95 -5.07
N LYS A 68 4.96 4.12 -4.01
CA LYS A 68 5.24 4.54 -2.64
C LYS A 68 6.71 4.30 -2.33
N PHE A 69 7.43 5.38 -2.05
CA PHE A 69 8.81 5.31 -1.59
C PHE A 69 8.84 5.00 -0.09
N ALA A 70 9.74 4.10 0.27
CA ALA A 70 10.03 3.74 1.65
C ALA A 70 11.52 3.99 1.94
N ASN A 71 11.91 3.84 3.20
CA ASN A 71 13.27 4.08 3.67
C ASN A 71 14.15 2.82 3.67
N GLY A 72 13.87 1.89 2.73
CA GLY A 72 14.80 0.82 2.39
C GLY A 72 16.18 1.38 2.04
N SER A 73 17.23 0.79 2.59
CA SER A 73 18.61 1.18 2.33
C SER A 73 19.47 -0.06 2.13
N ARG A 74 20.72 0.11 1.70
CA ARG A 74 21.66 -1.03 1.56
C ARG A 74 21.92 -1.76 2.87
N ARG A 75 21.69 -1.10 4.01
CA ARG A 75 21.95 -1.62 5.37
C ARG A 75 20.74 -2.32 5.98
N ASN A 76 19.55 -2.17 5.41
CA ASN A 76 18.34 -2.77 5.95
C ASN A 76 17.63 -3.60 4.88
N ARG A 77 16.94 -4.66 5.31
CA ARG A 77 16.21 -5.55 4.39
C ARG A 77 14.77 -5.05 4.15
N LEU A 78 14.57 -3.73 4.10
CA LEU A 78 13.25 -3.11 3.91
C LEU A 78 13.05 -2.69 2.44
N PRO A 79 11.81 -2.67 1.95
CA PRO A 79 11.52 -2.17 0.61
C PRO A 79 12.03 -0.72 0.47
N ARG A 80 12.72 -0.42 -0.63
CA ARG A 80 13.05 0.95 -1.03
C ARG A 80 11.87 1.58 -1.77
N ILE A 81 11.20 0.79 -2.59
CA ILE A 81 9.96 1.17 -3.28
C ILE A 81 8.95 0.03 -3.17
N ALA A 82 7.68 0.41 -3.14
CA ALA A 82 6.54 -0.44 -3.36
C ALA A 82 5.69 0.19 -4.46
N TRP A 83 5.10 -0.59 -5.35
CA TRP A 83 4.24 -0.05 -6.39
C TRP A 83 3.02 -0.91 -6.66
N TYR A 84 1.97 -0.22 -7.08
CA TYR A 84 0.85 -0.78 -7.83
C TYR A 84 1.03 -0.37 -9.28
N GLY A 85 0.74 -1.26 -10.22
CA GLY A 85 0.79 -0.95 -11.64
C GLY A 85 -0.35 -1.60 -12.38
N GLU A 86 -0.81 -0.94 -13.43
CA GLU A 86 -1.75 -1.50 -14.39
C GLU A 86 -1.53 -0.86 -15.75
N GLY A 87 -2.04 -1.52 -16.78
CA GLY A 87 -1.83 -1.07 -18.15
C GLY A 87 -2.35 -2.04 -19.18
N ASN A 88 -1.89 -1.81 -20.40
CA ASN A 88 -2.20 -2.61 -21.56
C ASN A 88 -0.96 -2.71 -22.45
N TRP A 89 -0.62 -3.92 -22.87
CA TRP A 89 0.39 -4.22 -23.87
C TRP A 89 -0.26 -4.93 -25.04
N SER A 90 -0.21 -4.34 -26.25
CA SER A 90 -0.80 -4.92 -27.47
C SER A 90 -2.25 -5.42 -27.30
N GLY A 91 -3.11 -4.65 -26.64
CA GLY A 91 -4.50 -5.00 -26.39
C GLY A 91 -4.72 -5.86 -25.14
N ARG A 92 -3.68 -6.38 -24.50
CA ARG A 92 -3.76 -7.25 -23.32
C ARG A 92 -3.56 -6.47 -22.04
N THR A 93 -4.56 -6.50 -21.16
CA THR A 93 -4.55 -5.80 -19.86
C THR A 93 -3.71 -6.54 -18.83
N TYR A 94 -3.04 -5.78 -17.97
CA TYR A 94 -2.34 -6.32 -16.80
C TYR A 94 -2.57 -5.45 -15.58
N ARG A 95 -2.39 -6.05 -14.40
CA ARG A 95 -2.34 -5.39 -13.11
C ARG A 95 -1.33 -6.13 -12.26
N HIS A 96 -0.51 -5.43 -11.49
CA HIS A 96 0.48 -6.03 -10.61
C HIS A 96 0.76 -5.21 -9.38
N VAL A 97 1.31 -5.88 -8.38
CA VAL A 97 1.92 -5.25 -7.20
C VAL A 97 3.36 -5.68 -7.16
N GLY A 98 4.24 -4.77 -6.78
CA GLY A 98 5.63 -5.12 -6.58
C GLY A 98 6.32 -4.30 -5.51
N GLN A 99 7.52 -4.75 -5.18
CA GLN A 99 8.42 -4.16 -4.23
C GLN A 99 9.86 -4.36 -4.68
N ALA A 100 10.75 -3.44 -4.33
CA ALA A 100 12.17 -3.61 -4.61
C ALA A 100 13.04 -3.29 -3.40
N PHE A 101 14.12 -4.05 -3.28
CA PHE A 101 15.06 -4.00 -2.17
C PHE A 101 16.47 -3.78 -2.69
N TYR A 102 17.32 -3.14 -1.88
CA TYR A 102 18.74 -3.15 -2.18
C TYR A 102 19.32 -4.57 -2.00
N ARG A 103 20.06 -5.05 -2.99
CA ARG A 103 20.97 -6.19 -2.91
C ARG A 103 22.35 -5.70 -3.36
N GLY A 104 23.21 -5.42 -2.39
CA GLY A 104 24.46 -4.71 -2.63
C GLY A 104 24.21 -3.31 -3.21
N ARG A 105 24.81 -3.02 -4.37
CA ARG A 105 24.62 -1.74 -5.07
C ARG A 105 23.33 -1.68 -5.91
N ASN A 106 22.72 -2.84 -6.19
CA ASN A 106 21.60 -2.98 -7.12
C ASN A 106 20.26 -2.90 -6.38
N LEU A 107 19.23 -2.41 -7.07
CA LEU A 107 17.84 -2.47 -6.59
C LEU A 107 17.12 -3.60 -7.32
N ILE A 108 16.76 -4.65 -6.60
CA ILE A 108 16.16 -5.87 -7.15
C ILE A 108 14.67 -5.89 -6.81
N GLY A 109 13.85 -5.97 -7.85
CA GLY A 109 12.40 -5.96 -7.80
C GLY A 109 11.79 -7.35 -7.81
N PHE A 110 10.66 -7.43 -7.13
CA PHE A 110 9.76 -8.57 -7.04
C PHE A 110 8.37 -8.08 -7.38
N ALA A 111 7.65 -8.80 -8.23
CA ALA A 111 6.29 -8.45 -8.59
C ALA A 111 5.48 -9.71 -8.91
N SER A 112 4.17 -9.58 -8.80
CA SER A 112 3.24 -10.60 -9.29
C SER A 112 2.02 -9.91 -9.88
N ASP A 113 1.45 -10.55 -10.90
CA ASP A 113 0.24 -10.06 -11.55
C ASP A 113 -0.99 -10.47 -10.74
N MET A 114 -1.91 -9.53 -10.56
CA MET A 114 -3.27 -9.85 -10.14
C MET A 114 -4.01 -10.46 -11.31
N HIS A 115 -4.83 -11.47 -11.03
CA HIS A 115 -5.54 -12.19 -12.07
C HIS A 115 -6.95 -12.61 -11.61
N GLY A 116 -7.87 -12.76 -12.58
CA GLY A 116 -9.27 -13.10 -12.34
C GLY A 116 -10.22 -11.90 -12.29
N ASN A 117 -9.78 -10.70 -12.70
CA ASN A 117 -10.62 -9.49 -12.80
C ASN A 117 -10.72 -8.96 -14.24
N GLY A 118 -10.38 -9.78 -15.23
CA GLY A 118 -10.29 -9.40 -16.65
C GLY A 118 -8.88 -9.04 -17.13
N GLU A 119 -7.86 -9.24 -16.28
CA GLU A 119 -6.45 -9.19 -16.72
C GLU A 119 -6.11 -10.39 -17.61
N TYR A 120 -5.34 -10.15 -18.68
CA TYR A 120 -4.83 -11.21 -19.54
C TYR A 120 -3.58 -11.88 -18.95
N PHE A 121 -2.69 -11.08 -18.36
CA PHE A 121 -1.42 -11.57 -17.83
C PHE A 121 -1.60 -12.16 -16.42
N ASN A 122 -0.81 -13.19 -16.12
CA ASN A 122 -0.78 -13.89 -14.84
C ASN A 122 0.65 -14.38 -14.54
N GLY A 123 1.59 -13.45 -14.50
CA GLY A 123 3.01 -13.69 -14.25
C GLY A 123 3.43 -13.56 -12.79
N ASN A 124 4.56 -14.19 -12.47
CA ASN A 124 5.23 -14.06 -11.18
C ASN A 124 6.72 -13.80 -11.39
N PHE A 125 7.20 -12.68 -10.83
CA PHE A 125 8.54 -12.13 -11.09
C PHE A 125 9.34 -12.12 -9.78
N ASN A 126 9.93 -13.26 -9.44
CA ASN A 126 10.60 -13.46 -8.15
C ASN A 126 12.08 -13.03 -8.20
N GLY A 127 12.35 -11.74 -8.12
CA GLY A 127 13.70 -11.21 -7.96
C GLY A 127 14.50 -11.11 -9.26
N ASN A 128 13.81 -11.16 -10.40
CA ASN A 128 14.36 -11.06 -11.74
C ASN A 128 14.08 -9.69 -12.40
N LEU A 129 13.65 -8.70 -11.62
CA LEU A 129 13.55 -7.30 -12.05
C LEU A 129 14.74 -6.51 -11.50
N LYS A 130 15.46 -5.80 -12.37
CA LYS A 130 16.53 -4.89 -12.01
C LYS A 130 16.05 -3.47 -12.19
N LEU A 131 16.00 -2.71 -11.10
CA LEU A 131 15.54 -1.33 -11.08
C LEU A 131 16.72 -0.38 -10.94
N GLN A 132 16.71 0.70 -11.71
CA GLN A 132 17.73 1.74 -11.66
C GLN A 132 17.06 3.11 -11.66
N PHE A 133 17.40 3.93 -10.67
CA PHE A 133 17.08 5.36 -10.73
C PHE A 133 17.97 6.00 -11.80
N VAL A 134 17.35 6.62 -12.79
CA VAL A 134 18.06 7.37 -13.85
C VAL A 134 17.71 8.85 -13.74
N SER A 135 18.26 9.68 -14.63
CA SER A 135 18.06 11.14 -14.59
C SER A 135 16.57 11.54 -14.55
N GLY A 136 16.28 12.65 -13.88
CA GLY A 136 14.91 13.19 -13.79
C GLY A 136 13.95 12.33 -12.96
N SER A 137 14.42 11.58 -11.96
CA SER A 137 13.61 10.71 -11.09
C SER A 137 12.90 9.55 -11.82
N LYS A 138 13.28 9.28 -13.06
CA LYS A 138 12.83 8.12 -13.84
C LYS A 138 13.36 6.83 -13.22
N ILE A 139 12.64 5.72 -13.46
CA ILE A 139 13.05 4.40 -13.01
C ILE A 139 13.11 3.49 -14.24
N ARG A 140 14.30 2.99 -14.56
CA ARG A 140 14.49 1.97 -15.59
C ARG A 140 14.32 0.60 -14.96
N VAL A 141 13.54 -0.27 -15.60
CA VAL A 141 13.31 -1.66 -15.18
C VAL A 141 13.75 -2.60 -16.30
N THR A 142 14.67 -3.48 -15.98
CA THR A 142 15.24 -4.49 -16.90
C THR A 142 15.17 -5.89 -16.29
N GLY A 143 15.48 -6.93 -17.06
CA GLY A 143 15.37 -8.33 -16.66
C GLY A 143 14.11 -8.94 -17.26
N ALA A 144 13.18 -9.40 -16.42
CA ALA A 144 11.92 -9.96 -16.92
C ALA A 144 10.97 -8.90 -17.54
N TRP A 145 11.12 -7.63 -17.15
CA TRP A 145 10.47 -6.50 -17.81
C TRP A 145 11.53 -5.67 -18.53
N ASN A 146 11.10 -4.92 -19.56
CA ASN A 146 11.98 -4.00 -20.28
C ASN A 146 11.24 -2.68 -20.53
N GLU A 147 11.18 -1.86 -19.49
CA GLU A 147 10.37 -0.63 -19.46
C GLU A 147 11.06 0.50 -18.69
N GLU A 148 10.70 1.74 -19.02
CA GLU A 148 11.10 2.95 -18.32
C GLU A 148 9.86 3.62 -17.71
N TRP A 149 9.93 3.92 -16.43
CA TRP A 149 8.89 4.64 -15.70
C TRP A 149 9.25 6.12 -15.68
N ILE A 150 8.39 6.93 -16.27
CA ILE A 150 8.59 8.36 -16.42
C ILE A 150 7.63 9.09 -15.45
N PRO A 151 8.13 9.89 -14.50
CA PRO A 151 7.28 10.55 -13.53
C PRO A 151 6.44 11.64 -14.22
N VAL A 152 5.16 11.74 -13.87
CA VAL A 152 4.24 12.76 -14.38
C VAL A 152 3.39 13.33 -13.24
N LYS A 153 2.89 14.56 -13.40
CA LYS A 153 1.92 15.14 -12.45
C LYS A 153 0.54 14.48 -12.59
N SER A 154 0.12 14.26 -13.83
CA SER A 154 -1.12 13.57 -14.20
C SER A 154 -1.04 13.06 -15.64
N THR A 155 -1.98 12.20 -16.06
CA THR A 155 -2.01 11.57 -17.40
C THR A 155 -3.44 11.30 -17.85
N SER A 156 -3.71 11.11 -19.14
CA SER A 156 -5.05 10.75 -19.66
C SER A 156 -5.36 9.24 -19.55
N TYR A 157 -4.56 8.49 -18.79
CA TYR A 157 -4.79 7.05 -18.58
C TYR A 157 -6.16 6.82 -17.93
N LYS A 158 -6.89 5.82 -18.42
CA LYS A 158 -8.17 5.38 -17.85
C LYS A 158 -7.90 4.14 -17.00
N PRO A 159 -8.08 4.21 -15.67
CA PRO A 159 -7.79 3.06 -14.81
C PRO A 159 -8.74 1.88 -15.02
N LEU A 160 -8.26 0.69 -14.69
CA LEU A 160 -9.06 -0.52 -14.73
C LEU A 160 -10.04 -0.56 -13.53
N PRO A 161 -11.18 -1.26 -13.64
CA PRO A 161 -12.09 -1.46 -12.51
C PRO A 161 -11.39 -2.11 -11.31
N ARG A 162 -11.74 -1.72 -10.09
CA ARG A 162 -11.11 -2.24 -8.86
C ARG A 162 -11.14 -3.77 -8.81
N PRO A 163 -10.03 -4.43 -8.41
CA PRO A 163 -10.01 -5.87 -8.32
C PRO A 163 -10.97 -6.38 -7.22
N LYS A 164 -11.57 -7.53 -7.49
CA LYS A 164 -12.41 -8.30 -6.58
C LYS A 164 -11.69 -9.55 -6.06
N THR A 165 -10.64 -9.98 -6.76
CA THR A 165 -9.73 -11.08 -6.40
C THR A 165 -8.28 -10.69 -6.69
N CYS A 166 -7.35 -11.32 -5.98
CA CYS A 166 -5.92 -11.07 -6.11
C CYS A 166 -5.21 -12.03 -7.08
N GLY A 167 -5.81 -13.19 -7.38
CA GLY A 167 -5.13 -14.27 -8.10
C GLY A 167 -4.15 -15.07 -7.22
N ASN A 168 -3.44 -16.02 -7.85
CA ASN A 168 -2.75 -17.11 -7.14
C ASN A 168 -1.40 -16.73 -6.50
N TYR A 169 -0.82 -15.59 -6.88
CA TYR A 169 0.48 -15.15 -6.38
C TYR A 169 0.42 -14.23 -5.17
N PHE A 170 -0.78 -14.06 -4.60
CA PHE A 170 -1.03 -13.21 -3.46
C PHE A 170 -1.63 -14.01 -2.30
N ASP A 171 -1.28 -13.62 -1.08
CA ASP A 171 -2.13 -13.91 0.05
C ASP A 171 -3.28 -12.92 0.03
N GLN A 172 -4.44 -13.43 -0.38
CA GLN A 172 -5.69 -12.69 -0.39
C GLN A 172 -6.32 -12.70 1.00
N TYR A 173 -6.72 -11.51 1.46
CA TYR A 173 -7.53 -11.38 2.67
C TYR A 173 -8.78 -10.55 2.38
N LYS A 174 -9.91 -11.02 2.90
CA LYS A 174 -11.10 -10.19 3.12
C LYS A 174 -10.91 -9.37 4.39
N VAL A 175 -11.36 -8.13 4.30
CA VAL A 175 -11.24 -7.14 5.38
C VAL A 175 -12.60 -6.85 5.97
N SER A 176 -12.66 -6.77 7.29
CA SER A 176 -13.80 -6.26 8.04
C SER A 176 -13.32 -5.41 9.22
N ASP A 177 -14.25 -4.73 9.89
CA ASP A 177 -13.92 -3.97 11.10
C ASP A 177 -13.43 -4.89 12.22
N LEU A 178 -12.36 -4.48 12.92
CA LEU A 178 -11.79 -5.30 13.99
C LEU A 178 -12.76 -5.49 15.17
N THR A 179 -13.54 -4.45 15.48
CA THR A 179 -14.48 -4.45 16.62
C THR A 179 -15.86 -4.98 16.27
N GLY A 180 -16.15 -5.16 14.97
CA GLY A 180 -17.47 -5.52 14.46
C GLY A 180 -18.50 -4.37 14.49
N LYS A 181 -18.14 -3.18 14.99
CA LYS A 181 -19.07 -2.06 15.16
C LYS A 181 -19.30 -1.28 13.88
N ARG A 182 -18.32 -1.25 12.97
CA ARG A 182 -18.40 -0.48 11.73
C ARG A 182 -18.72 -1.36 10.54
N ARG A 183 -19.64 -0.91 9.69
CA ARG A 183 -19.91 -1.53 8.40
C ARG A 183 -18.81 -1.16 7.40
N GLY A 184 -18.10 -2.16 6.91
CA GLY A 184 -17.20 -2.02 5.78
C GLY A 184 -16.54 -3.33 5.43
N SER A 185 -16.05 -3.37 4.19
CA SER A 185 -15.44 -4.56 3.63
C SER A 185 -14.27 -4.18 2.75
N GLY A 186 -13.38 -5.13 2.49
CA GLY A 186 -12.28 -4.88 1.57
C GLY A 186 -11.52 -6.13 1.17
N LEU A 187 -10.55 -5.91 0.30
CA LEU A 187 -9.60 -6.85 -0.23
C LEU A 187 -8.20 -6.38 0.15
N ARG A 188 -7.32 -7.31 0.53
CA ARG A 188 -5.88 -7.10 0.63
C ARG A 188 -5.19 -8.17 -0.17
N CYS A 189 -4.40 -7.74 -1.14
CA CYS A 189 -3.55 -8.59 -1.95
C CYS A 189 -2.12 -8.41 -1.45
N VAL A 190 -1.72 -9.27 -0.50
CA VAL A 190 -0.37 -9.24 0.08
C VAL A 190 0.57 -10.04 -0.81
N LEU A 191 1.64 -9.40 -1.27
CA LEU A 191 2.57 -9.99 -2.22
C LEU A 191 3.35 -11.15 -1.57
N ARG A 192 3.36 -12.33 -2.20
CA ARG A 192 4.06 -13.52 -1.67
C ARG A 192 5.55 -13.53 -1.97
N VAL A 193 5.96 -12.92 -3.08
CA VAL A 193 7.36 -12.90 -3.54
C VAL A 193 8.18 -11.76 -2.94
N GLY A 194 9.49 -12.00 -2.86
CA GLY A 194 10.40 -11.13 -2.13
C GLY A 194 10.27 -11.36 -0.63
N ARG A 195 10.34 -10.29 0.16
CA ARG A 195 10.12 -10.42 1.61
C ARG A 195 8.62 -10.53 1.86
N LYS A 196 8.18 -11.56 2.60
CA LYS A 196 6.76 -11.77 2.93
C LYS A 196 6.22 -10.67 3.84
N ASN A 197 4.91 -10.44 3.76
CA ASN A 197 4.15 -9.54 4.63
C ASN A 197 4.69 -8.10 4.66
N THR A 198 5.36 -7.64 3.60
CA THR A 198 5.89 -6.28 3.53
C THR A 198 5.01 -5.37 2.71
N THR A 199 4.56 -5.79 1.53
CA THR A 199 3.85 -4.94 0.56
C THR A 199 2.52 -5.55 0.18
N TRP A 200 1.50 -4.70 0.07
CA TRP A 200 0.18 -5.09 -0.39
C TRP A 200 -0.48 -3.96 -1.17
N PHE A 201 -1.37 -4.34 -2.07
CA PHE A 201 -2.44 -3.46 -2.53
C PHE A 201 -3.70 -3.79 -1.75
N GLY A 202 -4.51 -2.78 -1.46
CA GLY A 202 -5.83 -3.00 -0.89
C GLY A 202 -6.86 -2.07 -1.50
N ASN A 203 -8.11 -2.53 -1.52
CA ASN A 203 -9.26 -1.71 -1.86
C ASN A 203 -10.46 -2.14 -1.05
N GLY A 204 -11.48 -1.30 -0.94
CA GLY A 204 -12.68 -1.64 -0.20
C GLY A 204 -13.66 -0.50 -0.09
N ASN A 205 -14.52 -0.59 0.91
CA ASN A 205 -15.48 0.42 1.30
C ASN A 205 -15.60 0.48 2.83
N TRP A 206 -15.64 1.71 3.34
CA TRP A 206 -16.02 2.00 4.73
C TRP A 206 -17.27 2.89 4.66
N GLY A 207 -18.39 2.39 5.17
CA GLY A 207 -19.70 2.99 4.88
C GLY A 207 -19.96 3.07 3.37
N ARG A 208 -20.26 4.28 2.87
CA ARG A 208 -20.53 4.56 1.45
C ARG A 208 -19.27 4.95 0.65
N SER A 209 -18.13 5.15 1.31
CA SER A 209 -16.92 5.64 0.65
C SER A 209 -16.00 4.49 0.27
N THR A 210 -15.52 4.53 -0.98
CA THR A 210 -14.55 3.57 -1.50
C THR A 210 -13.12 4.06 -1.30
N TYR A 211 -12.19 3.13 -1.24
CA TYR A 211 -10.75 3.44 -1.17
C TYR A 211 -9.94 2.38 -1.91
N SER A 212 -8.72 2.77 -2.27
CA SER A 212 -7.66 1.87 -2.68
C SER A 212 -6.32 2.45 -2.23
N HIS A 213 -5.40 1.58 -1.82
CA HIS A 213 -4.11 1.99 -1.28
C HIS A 213 -3.00 1.03 -1.65
N ILE A 214 -1.78 1.54 -1.54
CA ILE A 214 -0.60 0.72 -1.43
C ILE A 214 -0.02 0.83 -0.03
N GLY A 215 0.16 -0.32 0.60
CA GLY A 215 0.84 -0.43 1.88
C GLY A 215 2.21 -1.04 1.75
N THR A 216 3.15 -0.59 2.59
CA THR A 216 4.47 -1.20 2.67
C THR A 216 5.08 -1.11 4.07
N ARG A 217 6.12 -1.91 4.34
CA ARG A 217 6.91 -1.85 5.56
C ARG A 217 8.05 -0.85 5.42
N GLY A 218 8.27 -0.04 6.44
CA GLY A 218 9.44 0.82 6.61
C GLY A 218 10.12 0.57 7.95
N TYR A 219 11.10 1.42 8.27
CA TYR A 219 11.93 1.27 9.48
C TYR A 219 11.11 1.31 10.77
N LYS A 220 10.13 2.22 10.84
CA LYS A 220 9.26 2.43 12.01
C LYS A 220 8.06 1.47 12.06
N GLY A 221 7.94 0.52 11.13
CA GLY A 221 6.77 -0.35 11.00
C GLY A 221 6.03 -0.13 9.68
N TYR A 222 4.74 -0.40 9.66
CA TYR A 222 3.94 -0.34 8.43
C TYR A 222 3.34 1.05 8.20
N GLY A 223 3.17 1.41 6.94
CA GLY A 223 2.46 2.60 6.52
C GLY A 223 1.82 2.40 5.15
N ALA A 224 0.86 3.23 4.80
CA ALA A 224 0.08 3.12 3.57
C ALA A 224 -0.15 4.50 2.93
N SER A 225 -0.49 4.51 1.65
CA SER A 225 -0.90 5.71 0.92
C SER A 225 -2.06 5.33 0.02
N ASP A 226 -3.14 6.11 0.09
CA ASP A 226 -4.26 5.95 -0.82
C ASP A 226 -3.87 6.43 -2.23
N ILE A 227 -4.51 5.82 -3.23
CA ILE A 227 -4.42 6.22 -4.64
C ILE A 227 -5.65 7.07 -4.92
N CYS A 228 -5.45 8.38 -5.08
CA CYS A 228 -6.54 9.34 -5.02
C CYS A 228 -7.11 9.68 -6.40
N ASP A 229 -7.82 8.73 -7.00
CA ASP A 229 -8.54 8.95 -8.26
C ASP A 229 -9.90 8.22 -8.27
N THR A 230 -10.81 8.69 -9.10
CA THR A 230 -12.21 8.29 -9.20
C THR A 230 -12.46 6.77 -9.18
N PRO A 231 -11.72 5.91 -9.91
CA PRO A 231 -11.93 4.47 -9.85
C PRO A 231 -11.34 3.82 -8.58
N PHE A 232 -10.36 4.47 -7.95
CA PHE A 232 -9.73 3.98 -6.72
C PHE A 232 -10.49 4.42 -5.47
N GLY A 233 -11.30 5.48 -5.56
CA GLY A 233 -12.21 5.96 -4.53
C GLY A 233 -11.88 7.37 -4.05
N PRO A 234 -12.83 8.07 -3.42
CA PRO A 234 -12.65 9.46 -2.98
C PRO A 234 -11.75 9.61 -1.75
N ILE A 235 -11.50 8.53 -0.99
CA ILE A 235 -10.65 8.58 0.19
C ILE A 235 -9.19 8.78 -0.25
N CYS A 236 -8.54 9.80 0.31
CA CYS A 236 -7.19 10.21 -0.05
C CYS A 236 -6.32 10.48 1.19
N ASN A 237 -5.97 9.43 1.92
CA ASN A 237 -5.18 9.51 3.15
C ASN A 237 -3.71 9.08 2.96
N LYS A 238 -2.88 9.53 3.90
CA LYS A 238 -1.51 9.08 4.10
C LYS A 238 -1.34 8.55 5.51
N PHE A 239 -0.85 7.31 5.61
CA PHE A 239 -0.53 6.67 6.87
C PHE A 239 1.00 6.57 7.00
N ALA A 240 1.53 7.24 8.02
CA ALA A 240 2.97 7.29 8.29
C ALA A 240 3.52 5.89 8.61
N PHE A 241 4.81 5.67 8.35
CA PHE A 241 5.44 4.42 8.78
C PHE A 241 5.43 4.33 10.31
N GLY A 242 4.89 3.22 10.83
CA GLY A 242 4.67 2.98 12.25
C GLY A 242 3.27 3.30 12.74
N SER A 243 2.42 3.92 11.91
CA SER A 243 1.02 4.14 12.27
C SER A 243 0.16 2.88 12.15
N LEU A 244 0.67 1.83 11.51
CA LEU A 244 -0.03 0.55 11.34
C LEU A 244 0.75 -0.58 11.99
N LYS A 245 0.07 -1.39 12.81
CA LYS A 245 0.61 -2.61 13.42
C LYS A 245 -0.18 -3.81 12.93
N LEU A 246 0.50 -4.71 12.22
CA LEU A 246 -0.08 -5.97 11.75
C LEU A 246 0.35 -7.08 12.73
N THR A 247 -0.60 -7.62 13.47
CA THR A 247 -0.36 -8.73 14.43
C THR A 247 -1.00 -10.00 13.86
N PRO A 248 -0.25 -11.11 13.69
CA PRO A 248 -0.83 -12.37 13.23
C PRO A 248 -2.03 -12.79 14.09
N ALA A 249 -3.12 -13.25 13.45
CA ALA A 249 -4.33 -13.70 14.12
C ALA A 249 -5.12 -14.66 13.24
N GLY A 250 -5.26 -15.93 13.67
CA GLY A 250 -5.93 -16.98 12.91
C GLY A 250 -5.34 -17.13 11.50
N SER A 251 -6.19 -17.10 10.47
CA SER A 251 -5.77 -17.21 9.07
C SER A 251 -5.15 -15.94 8.47
N GLY A 252 -5.00 -14.85 9.24
CA GLY A 252 -4.46 -13.57 8.74
C GLY A 252 -3.95 -12.64 9.84
N PHE A 253 -4.45 -11.40 9.89
CA PHE A 253 -3.92 -10.34 10.76
C PHE A 253 -5.01 -9.53 11.46
N ASN A 254 -4.74 -9.10 12.68
CA ASN A 254 -5.39 -7.95 13.28
C ASN A 254 -4.53 -6.72 12.98
N VAL A 255 -5.13 -5.67 12.42
CA VAL A 255 -4.46 -4.42 12.10
C VAL A 255 -4.95 -3.32 13.02
N THR A 256 -4.03 -2.75 13.79
CA THR A 256 -4.29 -1.71 14.78
C THR A 256 -3.43 -0.46 14.54
N GLY A 257 -3.69 0.61 15.31
CA GLY A 257 -3.08 1.92 15.17
C GLY A 257 -4.03 2.88 14.47
N ALA A 258 -3.60 3.47 13.35
CA ALA A 258 -4.45 4.32 12.53
C ALA A 258 -5.60 3.55 11.85
N TRP A 259 -5.48 2.22 11.74
CA TRP A 259 -6.54 1.33 11.28
C TRP A 259 -7.06 0.45 12.41
N SER A 260 -8.27 -0.05 12.26
CA SER A 260 -8.89 -1.03 13.15
C SER A 260 -9.58 -2.07 12.28
N GLU A 261 -8.78 -2.97 11.71
CA GLU A 261 -9.21 -3.93 10.68
C GLU A 261 -8.88 -5.38 11.07
N LYS A 262 -9.74 -6.29 10.63
CA LYS A 262 -9.55 -7.74 10.66
C LYS A 262 -9.30 -8.24 9.24
N TRP A 263 -8.17 -8.89 8.99
CA TRP A 263 -7.81 -9.48 7.70
C TRP A 263 -7.87 -10.99 7.81
N ARG A 264 -8.74 -11.65 7.05
CA ARG A 264 -8.92 -13.11 7.06
C ARG A 264 -8.97 -13.67 5.65
N LYS A 265 -8.47 -14.88 5.46
CA LYS A 265 -8.58 -15.59 4.17
C LYS A 265 -10.02 -15.97 3.90
#